data_AF-A0A536ELW4-F1
#
_entry.id   AF-A0A536ELW4-F1
#
_cell.length_a   1.000
_cell.length_b   1.000
_cell.length_c   1.000
_cell.angle_alpha   90.00
_cell.angle_beta   90.00
_cell.angle_gamma   90.00
#
_symmetry.space_group_name_H-M   'P 1'
#
loop_
_entity.id
_entity.type
_entity.pdbx_description
1 polymer ?
#
loop_
_entity_poly.entity_id
_entity_poly.type
_entity_poly.pdbx_seq_one_letter_code
_entity_poly.pdbx_strand_id
1 'polypeptide(L)'
;ATLIKELEQRGIGRPSTYAPIVQTITKAHGYVEIKDRRLYPTRVGEAVNTLMVDHFKTISDDEYTSKLEKRLDEVESGSQEWVPVVRDFYGPLQRMLSAAEEATPADTDEVCPLCNEGHLVRKASRFGPFMGCSRYPKCKFRRALTVDGEAPQPKLLDEPCPNCGKPLQLRTGRYGEFVGCSGYPDCKYIKRDAAQTESKLTGEKCPQCGEGDLVERTGRYGPFVACSRYPDCNYRANIGKDGKPGQGPKVLDEPCPICGKPLVERRGRYGLFKSCSDYPKCPGPKGVKKSEKAVEA
;
A
#
# COMPACT_ATOMS: atom_id res chain seq x y z
N ALA A 1 -4.38 -11.91 -24.29
CA ALA A 1 -4.48 -12.80 -25.46
C ALA A 1 -3.29 -12.61 -26.40
N THR A 2 -3.01 -11.38 -26.84
CA THR A 2 -1.87 -11.08 -27.73
C THR A 2 -0.51 -11.49 -27.16
N LEU A 3 -0.24 -11.24 -25.87
CA LEU A 3 1.02 -11.68 -25.24
C LEU A 3 1.20 -13.21 -25.27
N ILE A 4 0.15 -13.98 -24.98
CA ILE A 4 0.23 -15.45 -25.00
C ILE A 4 0.55 -15.94 -26.41
N LYS A 5 -0.08 -15.33 -27.43
CA LYS A 5 0.20 -15.63 -28.83
C LYS A 5 1.67 -15.32 -29.20
N GLU A 6 2.22 -14.22 -28.70
CA GLU A 6 3.63 -13.86 -28.91
C GLU A 6 4.57 -14.86 -28.24
N LEU A 7 4.29 -15.23 -26.99
CA LEU A 7 5.07 -16.24 -26.25
C LEU A 7 5.08 -17.59 -26.98
N GLU A 8 3.92 -18.03 -27.46
CA GLU A 8 3.78 -19.25 -28.25
C GLU A 8 4.57 -19.18 -29.57
N GLN A 9 4.50 -18.05 -30.29
CA GLN A 9 5.26 -17.85 -31.53
C GLN A 9 6.77 -17.87 -31.32
N ARG A 10 7.26 -17.38 -30.17
CA ARG A 10 8.68 -17.43 -29.79
C ARG A 10 9.07 -18.75 -29.12
N GLY A 11 8.12 -19.67 -28.92
CA GLY A 11 8.36 -20.94 -28.26
C GLY A 11 8.74 -20.81 -26.78
N ILE A 12 8.26 -19.76 -26.11
CA ILE A 12 8.50 -19.47 -24.68
C ILE A 12 7.28 -19.91 -23.87
N GLY A 13 7.48 -20.83 -22.93
CA GLY A 13 6.40 -21.40 -22.11
C GLY A 13 5.56 -22.47 -22.84
N ARG A 14 4.56 -22.98 -22.13
CA ARG A 14 3.68 -24.09 -22.54
C ARG A 14 2.23 -23.80 -22.13
N PRO A 15 1.22 -24.53 -22.65
CA PRO A 15 -0.18 -24.34 -22.25
C PRO A 15 -0.41 -24.37 -20.73
N SER A 16 0.40 -25.14 -20.01
CA SER A 16 0.39 -25.22 -18.54
C SER A 16 0.96 -23.98 -17.84
N THR A 17 1.81 -23.18 -18.51
CA THR A 17 2.55 -22.06 -17.90
C THR A 17 2.08 -20.68 -18.34
N TYR A 18 1.35 -20.54 -19.45
CA TYR A 18 0.90 -19.22 -19.94
C TYR A 18 0.09 -18.40 -18.92
N ALA A 19 -0.91 -19.01 -18.28
CA ALA A 19 -1.71 -18.31 -17.27
C ALA A 19 -0.89 -17.98 -16.01
N PRO A 20 -0.09 -18.91 -15.45
CA PRO A 20 0.86 -18.60 -14.38
C PRO A 20 1.84 -17.46 -14.69
N ILE A 21 2.40 -17.41 -15.90
CA ILE A 21 3.33 -16.33 -16.32
C ILE A 21 2.62 -14.98 -16.21
N VAL A 22 1.44 -14.84 -16.83
CA VAL A 22 0.68 -13.58 -16.82
C VAL A 22 0.30 -13.18 -15.39
N GLN A 23 -0.12 -14.13 -14.56
CA GLN A 23 -0.46 -13.88 -13.16
C GLN A 23 0.77 -13.41 -12.34
N THR A 24 1.93 -13.98 -12.60
CA THR A 24 3.17 -13.69 -11.88
C THR A 24 3.66 -12.28 -12.17
N ILE A 25 3.77 -11.92 -13.45
CA ILE A 25 4.26 -10.59 -13.85
C ILE A 25 3.29 -9.46 -13.51
N THR A 26 1.99 -9.75 -13.37
CA THR A 26 0.95 -8.75 -13.03
C THR A 26 0.62 -8.71 -11.54
N LYS A 27 0.06 -9.79 -10.99
CA LYS A 27 -0.52 -9.80 -9.63
C LYS A 27 0.51 -10.08 -8.55
N ALA A 28 1.46 -10.99 -8.79
CA ALA A 28 2.41 -11.40 -7.76
C ALA A 28 3.51 -10.36 -7.55
N HIS A 29 4.10 -9.85 -8.64
CA HIS A 29 5.25 -8.96 -8.56
C HIS A 29 5.00 -7.53 -9.06
N GLY A 30 3.95 -7.29 -9.85
CA GLY A 30 3.60 -5.95 -10.33
C GLY A 30 4.63 -5.32 -11.27
N TYR A 31 5.34 -6.15 -12.05
CA TYR A 31 6.24 -5.67 -13.11
C TYR A 31 5.45 -5.04 -14.26
N VAL A 32 4.22 -5.49 -14.47
CA VAL A 32 3.33 -5.01 -15.53
C VAL A 32 1.95 -4.73 -14.92
N GLU A 33 1.30 -3.67 -15.35
CA GLU A 33 -0.07 -3.33 -14.99
C GLU A 33 -1.03 -3.48 -16.18
N ILE A 34 -2.30 -3.80 -15.90
CA ILE A 34 -3.34 -3.89 -16.92
C ILE A 34 -4.17 -2.61 -16.87
N LYS A 35 -4.09 -1.80 -17.94
CA LYS A 35 -4.94 -0.62 -18.16
C LYS A 35 -5.64 -0.76 -19.50
N ASP A 36 -6.94 -0.52 -19.55
CA ASP A 36 -7.75 -0.63 -20.77
C ASP A 36 -7.55 -1.95 -21.53
N ARG A 37 -7.45 -3.05 -20.77
CA ARG A 37 -7.18 -4.43 -21.29
C ARG A 37 -5.85 -4.57 -22.03
N ARG A 38 -4.92 -3.63 -21.87
CA ARG A 38 -3.55 -3.66 -22.39
C ARG A 38 -2.54 -3.74 -21.25
N LEU A 39 -1.38 -4.32 -21.54
CA LEU A 39 -0.27 -4.46 -20.60
C LEU A 39 0.65 -3.25 -20.73
N TYR A 40 0.95 -2.60 -19.61
CA TYR A 40 1.91 -1.51 -19.52
C TYR A 40 3.01 -1.87 -18.53
N PRO A 41 4.30 -1.75 -18.91
CA PRO A 41 5.38 -1.97 -17.97
C PRO A 41 5.31 -0.92 -16.85
N THR A 42 5.53 -1.35 -15.62
CA THR A 42 5.70 -0.43 -14.50
C THR A 42 7.15 0.02 -14.42
N ARG A 43 7.43 1.14 -13.73
CA ARG A 43 8.82 1.57 -13.48
C ARG A 43 9.68 0.49 -12.83
N VAL A 44 9.08 -0.40 -12.03
CA VAL A 44 9.79 -1.54 -11.44
C VAL A 44 10.11 -2.57 -12.51
N GLY A 45 9.14 -2.90 -13.35
CA GLY A 45 9.32 -3.84 -14.44
C GLY A 45 10.43 -3.39 -15.38
N GLU A 46 10.45 -2.11 -15.75
CA GLU A 46 11.51 -1.53 -16.58
C GLU A 46 12.88 -1.63 -15.89
N ALA A 47 13.00 -1.18 -14.64
CA ALA A 47 14.26 -1.21 -13.91
C ALA A 47 14.81 -2.65 -13.71
N VAL A 48 13.95 -3.60 -13.38
CA VAL A 48 14.33 -5.01 -13.24
C VAL A 48 14.72 -5.59 -14.59
N ASN A 49 13.96 -5.31 -15.66
CA ASN A 49 14.28 -5.78 -16.99
C ASN A 49 15.63 -5.26 -17.49
N THR A 50 15.94 -3.98 -17.25
CA THR A 50 17.26 -3.41 -17.57
C THR A 50 18.37 -4.17 -16.85
N LEU A 51 18.24 -4.39 -15.54
CA LEU A 51 19.22 -5.17 -14.77
C LEU A 51 19.37 -6.61 -15.28
N MET A 52 18.26 -7.25 -15.66
CA MET A 52 18.26 -8.60 -16.23
C MET A 52 18.97 -8.64 -17.59
N VAL A 53 18.73 -7.67 -18.47
CA VAL A 53 19.38 -7.62 -19.78
C VAL A 53 20.86 -7.27 -19.67
N ASP A 54 21.23 -6.39 -18.74
CA ASP A 54 22.61 -5.92 -18.58
C ASP A 54 23.52 -7.02 -18.00
N HIS A 55 23.06 -7.74 -16.99
CA HIS A 55 23.88 -8.73 -16.28
C HIS A 55 23.56 -10.17 -16.65
N PHE A 56 22.33 -10.44 -17.12
CA PHE A 56 21.82 -11.81 -17.32
C PHE A 56 21.48 -12.17 -18.77
N LYS A 57 21.97 -11.40 -19.75
CA LYS A 57 21.63 -11.52 -21.18
C LYS A 57 21.60 -12.95 -21.71
N THR A 58 22.61 -13.76 -21.40
CA THR A 58 22.75 -15.13 -21.93
C THR A 58 21.58 -16.03 -21.56
N ILE A 59 21.02 -15.87 -20.36
CA ILE A 59 19.95 -16.74 -19.85
C ILE A 59 18.56 -16.11 -19.98
N SER A 60 18.49 -14.79 -20.17
CA SER A 60 17.23 -14.05 -20.34
C SER A 60 16.83 -13.83 -21.80
N ASP A 61 17.63 -14.31 -22.75
CA ASP A 61 17.35 -14.22 -24.17
C ASP A 61 16.22 -15.17 -24.60
N ASP A 62 15.44 -14.76 -25.59
CA ASP A 62 14.29 -15.50 -26.10
C ASP A 62 14.72 -16.86 -26.69
N GLU A 63 15.83 -16.90 -27.42
CA GLU A 63 16.33 -18.11 -28.07
C GLU A 63 16.82 -19.13 -27.03
N TYR A 64 17.51 -18.66 -26.00
CA TYR A 64 17.93 -19.50 -24.88
C TYR A 64 16.71 -20.09 -24.16
N THR A 65 15.74 -19.23 -23.83
CA THR A 65 14.51 -19.63 -23.14
C THR A 65 13.73 -20.67 -23.93
N SER A 66 13.56 -20.47 -25.23
CA SER A 66 12.87 -21.44 -26.09
C SER A 66 13.60 -22.78 -26.19
N LYS A 67 14.94 -22.76 -26.30
CA LYS A 67 15.76 -23.98 -26.30
C LYS A 67 15.65 -24.73 -24.97
N LEU A 68 15.63 -24.03 -23.85
CA LEU A 68 15.46 -24.66 -22.53
C LEU A 68 14.13 -25.40 -22.45
N GLU A 69 13.03 -24.80 -22.90
CA GLU A 69 11.71 -25.45 -22.94
C GLU A 69 11.74 -26.74 -23.79
N LYS A 70 12.41 -26.73 -24.95
CA LYS A 70 12.57 -27.94 -25.78
C LYS A 70 13.37 -29.03 -25.08
N ARG A 71 14.45 -28.67 -24.39
CA ARG A 71 15.25 -29.63 -23.61
C ARG A 71 14.45 -30.23 -22.47
N LEU A 72 13.54 -29.47 -21.86
CA LEU A 72 12.63 -29.99 -20.83
C LEU A 72 11.61 -30.97 -21.42
N ASP A 73 11.11 -30.72 -22.63
CA ASP A 73 10.27 -31.70 -23.34
C ASP A 73 11.06 -32.98 -23.70
N GLU A 74 12.33 -32.85 -24.11
CA GLU A 74 13.22 -33.99 -24.38
C GLU A 74 13.44 -34.84 -23.12
N VAL A 75 13.60 -34.19 -21.96
CA VAL A 75 13.65 -34.85 -20.65
C VAL A 75 12.34 -35.58 -20.34
N GLU A 76 11.18 -34.94 -20.55
CA GLU A 76 9.88 -35.56 -20.34
C GLU A 76 9.68 -36.81 -21.21
N SER A 77 10.14 -36.75 -22.47
CA SER A 77 10.07 -37.88 -23.41
C SER A 77 11.09 -38.99 -23.15
N GLY A 78 12.07 -38.75 -22.26
CA GLY A 78 13.15 -39.67 -21.94
C GLY A 78 14.31 -39.68 -22.96
N SER A 79 14.34 -38.76 -23.92
CA SER A 79 15.42 -38.63 -24.90
C SER A 79 16.65 -37.89 -24.36
N GLN A 80 16.50 -37.17 -23.24
CA GLN A 80 17.60 -36.50 -22.54
C GLN A 80 17.54 -36.73 -21.02
N GLU A 81 18.69 -36.87 -20.36
CA GLU A 81 18.74 -36.90 -18.90
C GLU A 81 18.60 -35.48 -18.31
N TRP A 82 17.85 -35.36 -17.21
CA TRP A 82 17.57 -34.06 -16.59
C TRP A 82 18.78 -33.42 -15.89
N VAL A 83 19.69 -34.23 -15.33
CA VAL A 83 20.84 -33.74 -14.54
C VAL A 83 21.79 -32.89 -15.41
N PRO A 84 22.21 -33.32 -16.61
CA PRO A 84 22.97 -32.46 -17.53
C PRO A 84 22.26 -31.15 -17.86
N VAL A 85 20.95 -31.18 -18.09
CA VAL A 85 20.16 -29.97 -18.44
C VAL A 85 20.23 -28.92 -17.35
N VAL A 86 20.04 -29.33 -16.09
CA VAL A 86 20.12 -28.43 -14.94
C VAL A 86 21.55 -27.93 -14.73
N ARG A 87 22.56 -28.81 -14.87
CA ARG A 87 23.97 -28.44 -14.72
C ARG A 87 24.41 -27.39 -15.74
N ASP A 88 23.98 -27.55 -17.00
CA ASP A 88 24.31 -26.63 -18.09
C ASP A 88 23.69 -25.25 -17.90
N PHE A 89 22.53 -25.17 -17.23
CA PHE A 89 21.92 -23.90 -16.83
C PHE A 89 22.65 -23.26 -15.65
N TYR A 90 22.95 -24.05 -14.62
CA TYR A 90 23.48 -23.53 -13.36
C TYR A 90 24.89 -22.95 -13.47
N GLY A 91 25.78 -23.57 -14.26
CA GLY A 91 27.16 -23.11 -14.42
C GLY A 91 27.29 -21.67 -14.95
N PRO A 92 26.67 -21.33 -16.09
CA PRO A 92 26.61 -19.96 -16.60
C PRO A 92 25.93 -18.99 -15.62
N LEU A 93 24.79 -19.39 -15.04
CA LEU A 93 24.07 -18.55 -14.08
C LEU A 93 24.97 -18.16 -12.90
N GLN A 94 25.71 -19.11 -12.32
CA GLN A 94 26.60 -18.84 -11.19
C GLN A 94 27.69 -17.82 -11.54
N ARG A 95 28.30 -17.94 -12.72
CA ARG A 95 29.31 -16.96 -13.18
C ARG A 95 28.71 -15.57 -13.38
N MET A 96 27.50 -15.50 -13.94
CA MET A 96 26.80 -14.24 -14.17
C MET A 96 26.37 -13.58 -12.85
N LEU A 97 25.96 -14.37 -11.87
CA LEU A 97 25.69 -13.88 -10.51
C LEU A 97 26.93 -13.27 -9.87
N SER A 98 28.06 -13.98 -9.86
CA SER A 98 29.30 -13.45 -9.29
C SER A 98 29.76 -12.16 -9.97
N ALA A 99 29.69 -12.09 -11.30
CA ALA A 99 30.04 -10.87 -12.04
C ALA A 99 29.06 -9.72 -11.77
N ALA A 100 27.76 -10.01 -11.63
CA ALA A 100 26.76 -9.00 -11.29
C ALA A 100 26.94 -8.45 -9.87
N GLU A 101 27.29 -9.30 -8.90
CA GLU A 101 27.61 -8.91 -7.54
C GLU A 101 28.84 -8.00 -7.47
N GLU A 102 29.89 -8.29 -8.23
CA GLU A 102 31.08 -7.43 -8.32
C GLU A 102 30.78 -6.09 -9.02
N ALA A 103 29.91 -6.10 -10.03
CA ALA A 103 29.56 -4.91 -10.81
C ALA A 103 28.51 -4.01 -10.14
N THR A 104 27.75 -4.52 -9.16
CA THR A 104 26.83 -3.67 -8.41
C THR A 104 27.63 -2.82 -7.43
N PRO A 105 27.44 -1.49 -7.40
CA PRO A 105 28.28 -0.61 -6.60
C PRO A 105 28.28 -1.06 -5.15
N ALA A 106 29.50 -1.30 -4.69
CA ALA A 106 29.86 -1.79 -3.38
C ALA A 106 29.12 -1.03 -2.27
N ASP A 107 28.82 -1.77 -1.22
CA ASP A 107 28.53 -1.30 0.11
C ASP A 107 29.08 0.10 0.34
N THR A 108 28.20 1.06 0.65
CA THR A 108 28.72 2.30 1.19
C THR A 108 29.35 1.99 2.53
N ASP A 109 30.46 2.65 2.86
CA ASP A 109 31.08 2.56 4.19
C ASP A 109 30.19 3.12 5.32
N GLU A 110 28.98 3.59 4.99
CA GLU A 110 27.99 4.07 5.95
C GLU A 110 27.41 2.90 6.75
N VAL A 111 27.73 2.85 8.04
CA VAL A 111 27.15 1.91 9.01
C VAL A 111 25.65 2.18 9.16
N CYS A 112 24.85 1.11 9.18
CA CYS A 112 23.40 1.17 9.33
C CYS A 112 23.03 1.75 10.72
N PRO A 113 22.30 2.88 10.80
CA PRO A 113 22.00 3.54 12.07
C PRO A 113 20.94 2.80 12.92
N LEU A 114 20.25 1.81 12.34
CA LEU A 114 19.25 1.03 13.07
C LEU A 114 19.84 -0.17 13.81
N CYS A 115 20.85 -0.82 13.24
CA CYS A 115 21.43 -2.04 13.82
C CYS A 115 22.90 -1.94 14.17
N ASN A 116 23.62 -0.90 13.71
CA ASN A 116 25.05 -0.65 13.94
C ASN A 116 26.01 -1.80 13.57
N GLU A 117 25.50 -2.87 12.95
CA GLU A 117 26.26 -4.08 12.58
C GLU A 117 26.34 -4.28 11.06
N GLY A 118 25.35 -3.79 10.31
CA GLY A 118 25.36 -3.84 8.84
C GLY A 118 25.81 -2.51 8.24
N HIS A 119 26.16 -2.49 6.97
CA HIS A 119 26.39 -1.28 6.18
C HIS A 119 25.18 -1.00 5.27
N LEU A 120 25.12 0.22 4.73
CA LEU A 120 24.08 0.62 3.80
C LEU A 120 24.48 0.29 2.35
N VAL A 121 23.50 -0.17 1.60
CA VAL A 121 23.64 -0.57 0.19
C VAL A 121 22.62 0.19 -0.63
N ARG A 122 23.05 0.74 -1.77
CA ARG A 122 22.14 1.40 -2.71
C ARG A 122 21.29 0.36 -3.43
N LYS A 123 19.97 0.46 -3.30
CA LYS A 123 18.97 -0.45 -3.88
C LYS A 123 17.94 0.34 -4.67
N ALA A 124 17.28 -0.31 -5.63
CA ALA A 124 16.19 0.27 -6.41
C ALA A 124 14.83 -0.26 -5.94
N SER A 125 13.79 0.59 -5.99
CA SER A 125 12.40 0.19 -5.71
C SER A 125 11.41 0.91 -6.63
N ARG A 126 10.13 0.52 -6.56
CA ARG A 126 9.03 1.22 -7.25
C ARG A 126 8.88 2.69 -6.90
N PHE A 127 9.38 3.08 -5.73
CA PHE A 127 9.32 4.44 -5.21
C PHE A 127 10.60 5.24 -5.52
N GLY A 128 11.51 4.69 -6.31
CA GLY A 128 12.83 5.27 -6.59
C GLY A 128 13.97 4.53 -5.85
N PRO A 129 15.22 4.99 -6.08
CA PRO A 129 16.39 4.46 -5.40
C PRO A 129 16.33 4.75 -3.90
N PHE A 130 16.96 3.88 -3.10
CA PHE A 130 17.02 4.00 -1.65
C PHE A 130 18.26 3.29 -1.11
N MET A 131 18.76 3.73 0.04
CA MET A 131 19.75 3.01 0.84
C MET A 131 19.04 2.02 1.75
N GLY A 132 19.44 0.75 1.72
CA GLY A 132 18.92 -0.29 2.60
C GLY A 132 20.05 -1.03 3.32
N CYS A 133 19.78 -1.53 4.52
CA CYS A 133 20.76 -2.34 5.25
C CYS A 133 21.10 -3.64 4.49
N SER A 134 22.36 -4.05 4.50
CA SER A 134 22.80 -5.33 3.91
C SER A 134 22.21 -6.54 4.62
N ARG A 135 22.04 -6.48 5.95
CA ARG A 135 21.43 -7.53 6.79
C ARG A 135 19.90 -7.70 6.64
N TYR A 136 19.30 -7.25 5.56
CA TYR A 136 17.89 -7.56 5.27
C TYR A 136 17.73 -9.09 5.05
N PRO A 137 16.69 -9.77 5.57
CA PRO A 137 15.46 -9.26 6.19
C PRO A 137 15.53 -9.01 7.71
N LYS A 138 16.64 -9.32 8.36
CA LYS A 138 16.83 -9.16 9.82
C LYS A 138 16.79 -7.68 10.24
N CYS A 139 17.35 -6.79 9.41
CA CYS A 139 17.25 -5.34 9.58
C CYS A 139 16.47 -4.73 8.40
N LYS A 140 15.39 -4.00 8.71
CA LYS A 140 14.50 -3.37 7.71
C LYS A 140 14.74 -1.87 7.53
N PHE A 141 15.91 -1.37 7.93
CA PHE A 141 16.26 0.03 7.73
C PHE A 141 16.25 0.40 6.24
N ARG A 142 15.66 1.55 5.93
CA ARG A 142 15.64 2.13 4.59
C ARG A 142 15.65 3.66 4.64
N ARG A 143 16.42 4.28 3.76
CA ARG A 143 16.49 5.73 3.55
C ARG A 143 16.30 6.01 2.06
N ALA A 144 15.28 6.77 1.68
CA ALA A 144 15.05 7.11 0.27
C ALA A 144 16.20 7.97 -0.28
N LEU A 145 16.46 7.87 -1.58
CA LEU A 145 17.41 8.71 -2.32
C LEU A 145 16.70 9.45 -3.46
N THR A 146 17.27 10.57 -3.88
CA THR A 146 16.92 11.25 -5.14
C THR A 146 17.44 10.45 -6.34
N VAL A 147 17.04 10.84 -7.57
CA VAL A 147 17.52 10.20 -8.81
C VAL A 147 19.05 10.25 -8.88
N ASP A 148 19.63 11.37 -8.45
CA ASP A 148 21.06 11.62 -8.42
C ASP A 148 21.80 10.91 -7.28
N GLY A 149 21.08 10.17 -6.41
CA GLY A 149 21.67 9.37 -5.35
C GLY A 149 21.88 10.10 -4.02
N GLU A 150 21.36 11.31 -3.86
CA GLU A 150 21.48 12.10 -2.64
C GLU A 150 20.33 11.87 -1.66
N ALA A 151 20.52 12.22 -0.38
CA ALA A 151 19.42 12.23 0.58
C ALA A 151 18.42 13.33 0.19
N PRO A 152 17.10 13.05 0.12
CA PRO A 152 16.12 14.07 -0.19
C PRO A 152 16.16 15.15 0.89
N GLN A 153 16.52 16.37 0.49
CA GLN A 153 16.59 17.47 1.42
C GLN A 153 15.18 17.86 1.91
N PRO A 154 15.04 18.12 3.22
CA PRO A 154 13.78 18.59 3.76
C PRO A 154 13.40 19.92 3.12
N LYS A 155 12.26 19.99 2.42
CA LYS A 155 11.69 21.24 1.92
C LYS A 155 11.18 22.07 3.10
N LEU A 156 12.06 22.86 3.70
CA LEU A 156 11.72 23.84 4.71
C LEU A 156 10.96 25.01 4.07
N LEU A 157 9.99 25.55 4.80
CA LEU A 157 9.32 26.79 4.48
C LEU A 157 9.89 27.89 5.37
N ASP A 158 9.93 29.12 4.86
CA ASP A 158 10.42 30.29 5.57
C ASP A 158 9.49 30.75 6.72
N GLU A 159 8.33 30.12 6.86
CA GLU A 159 7.36 30.43 7.90
C GLU A 159 7.74 29.73 9.22
N PRO A 160 7.90 30.49 10.33
CA PRO A 160 8.18 29.90 11.64
C PRO A 160 6.94 29.21 12.21
N CYS A 161 7.16 28.12 12.93
CA CYS A 161 6.10 27.41 13.64
C CYS A 161 5.55 28.29 14.78
N PRO A 162 4.22 28.50 14.86
CA PRO A 162 3.63 29.34 15.91
C PRO A 162 3.78 28.75 17.32
N ASN A 163 4.04 27.45 17.45
CA ASN A 163 4.21 26.80 18.76
C ASN A 163 5.65 26.83 19.30
N CYS A 164 6.67 26.93 18.44
CA CYS A 164 8.05 26.79 18.89
C CYS A 164 9.10 27.61 18.12
N GLY A 165 8.68 28.41 17.13
CA GLY A 165 9.56 29.28 16.33
C GLY A 165 10.43 28.56 15.29
N LYS A 166 10.58 27.23 15.35
CA LYS A 166 11.34 26.46 14.34
C LYS A 166 10.66 26.53 12.96
N PRO A 167 11.39 26.47 11.83
CA PRO A 167 10.80 26.56 10.50
C PRO A 167 9.79 25.43 10.25
N LEU A 168 8.74 25.75 9.50
CA LEU A 168 7.82 24.73 8.99
C LEU A 168 8.47 23.93 7.86
N GLN A 169 7.98 22.73 7.61
CA GLN A 169 8.51 21.81 6.60
C GLN A 169 7.35 21.13 5.87
N LEU A 170 7.47 21.00 4.54
CA LEU A 170 6.59 20.15 3.74
C LEU A 170 6.96 18.68 3.92
N ARG A 171 6.01 17.88 4.40
CA ARG A 171 6.17 16.44 4.66
C ARG A 171 5.14 15.65 3.87
N THR A 172 5.48 14.43 3.47
CA THR A 172 4.54 13.53 2.80
C THR A 172 4.04 12.48 3.80
N GLY A 173 2.73 12.42 4.02
CA GLY A 173 2.06 11.45 4.88
C GLY A 173 1.17 10.49 4.10
N ARG A 174 0.46 9.61 4.84
CA ARG A 174 -0.51 8.66 4.25
C ARG A 174 -1.63 9.34 3.46
N TYR A 175 -1.97 10.58 3.82
CA TYR A 175 -3.11 11.33 3.29
C TYR A 175 -2.71 12.38 2.25
N GLY A 176 -1.43 12.45 1.87
CA GLY A 176 -0.89 13.47 0.98
C GLY A 176 0.21 14.29 1.65
N GLU A 177 0.62 15.36 0.98
CA GLU A 177 1.55 16.34 1.52
C GLU A 177 0.87 17.20 2.59
N PHE A 178 1.62 17.54 3.64
CA PHE A 178 1.15 18.40 4.72
C PHE A 178 2.32 19.25 5.24
N VAL A 179 2.00 20.43 5.77
CA VAL A 179 3.00 21.31 6.37
C VAL A 179 3.04 21.07 7.88
N GLY A 180 4.21 20.73 8.40
CA GLY A 180 4.41 20.45 9.83
C GLY A 180 5.65 21.11 10.39
N CYS A 181 5.76 21.18 11.71
CA CYS A 181 6.97 21.70 12.35
C CYS A 181 8.18 20.80 12.10
N SER A 182 9.33 21.41 11.76
CA SER A 182 10.62 20.72 11.65
C SER A 182 11.10 20.12 12.97
N GLY A 183 10.64 20.66 14.11
CA GLY A 183 10.97 20.19 15.46
C GLY A 183 10.25 18.94 15.93
N TYR A 184 9.63 18.15 15.05
CA TYR A 184 9.01 16.88 15.40
C TYR A 184 10.10 15.86 15.80
N PRO A 185 9.92 15.04 16.86
CA PRO A 185 8.68 14.75 17.60
C PRO A 185 8.32 15.72 18.74
N ASP A 186 9.22 16.61 19.13
CA ASP A 186 9.05 17.51 20.27
C ASP A 186 7.94 18.55 20.03
N CYS A 187 7.82 19.04 18.81
CA CYS A 187 6.72 19.91 18.38
C CYS A 187 5.85 19.19 17.34
N LYS A 188 4.62 18.84 17.74
CA LYS A 188 3.63 18.13 16.89
C LYS A 188 2.72 19.08 16.10
N TYR A 189 3.11 20.33 15.92
CA TYR A 189 2.32 21.31 15.17
C TYR A 189 2.22 20.91 13.69
N ILE A 190 0.99 21.01 13.16
CA ILE A 190 0.65 20.78 11.75
C ILE A 190 -0.15 21.98 11.29
N LYS A 191 0.32 22.66 10.24
CA LYS A 191 -0.41 23.74 9.58
C LYS A 191 -1.53 23.11 8.76
N ARG A 192 -2.77 23.44 9.09
CA ARG A 192 -3.95 23.05 8.30
C ARG A 192 -4.17 24.11 7.24
N ASP A 193 -4.26 23.70 5.98
CA ASP A 193 -4.53 24.62 4.87
C ASP A 193 -5.89 25.31 5.05
N ALA A 194 -5.94 26.62 4.78
CA ALA A 194 -7.13 27.46 4.93
C ALA A 194 -8.33 26.96 4.09
N ALA A 195 -8.08 26.22 3.01
CA ALA A 195 -9.12 25.55 2.21
C ALA A 195 -9.91 24.49 2.99
N GLN A 196 -9.38 23.97 4.11
CA GLN A 196 -10.13 23.13 5.07
C GLN A 196 -10.75 23.93 6.22
N THR A 197 -10.39 25.20 6.37
CA THR A 197 -10.84 26.08 7.45
C THR A 197 -12.04 26.94 7.06
N GLU A 198 -12.37 27.07 5.78
CA GLU A 198 -13.67 27.58 5.31
C GLU A 198 -14.78 26.52 5.48
N SER A 199 -14.90 26.12 6.74
CA SER A 199 -16.05 25.52 7.37
C SER A 199 -17.29 26.35 7.08
N LYS A 200 -18.05 26.02 6.02
CA LYS A 200 -19.37 26.63 5.80
C LYS A 200 -20.23 26.33 7.02
N LEU A 201 -20.53 27.37 7.79
CA LEU A 201 -21.45 27.31 8.91
C LEU A 201 -22.83 27.03 8.34
N THR A 202 -23.48 25.95 8.80
CA THR A 202 -24.86 25.64 8.37
C THR A 202 -25.90 26.52 9.07
N GLY A 203 -25.48 27.34 10.05
CA GLY A 203 -26.37 28.18 10.87
C GLY A 203 -27.17 27.41 11.92
N GLU A 204 -27.01 26.09 11.99
CA GLU A 204 -27.71 25.21 12.93
C GLU A 204 -26.86 24.93 14.17
N LYS A 205 -27.49 24.91 15.36
CA LYS A 205 -26.84 24.50 16.61
C LYS A 205 -26.63 22.99 16.67
N CYS A 206 -25.53 22.58 17.29
CA CYS A 206 -25.19 21.16 17.43
C CYS A 206 -26.21 20.46 18.35
N PRO A 207 -26.87 19.39 17.90
CA PRO A 207 -27.91 18.70 18.68
C PRO A 207 -27.35 17.90 19.86
N GLN A 208 -26.03 17.69 19.93
CA GLN A 208 -25.39 16.96 21.03
C GLN A 208 -24.99 17.87 22.20
N CYS A 209 -24.56 19.11 21.92
CA CYS A 209 -24.04 20.02 22.96
C CYS A 209 -24.83 21.31 23.11
N GLY A 210 -25.73 21.65 22.19
CA GLY A 210 -26.55 22.87 22.21
C GLY A 210 -25.80 24.18 21.97
N GLU A 211 -24.52 24.26 22.31
CA GLU A 211 -23.73 25.50 22.29
C GLU A 211 -22.95 25.69 20.98
N GLY A 212 -22.30 24.64 20.49
CA GLY A 212 -21.45 24.70 19.30
C GLY A 212 -22.27 24.71 18.00
N ASP A 213 -21.80 25.44 16.99
CA ASP A 213 -22.43 25.45 15.66
C ASP A 213 -22.03 24.23 14.83
N LEU A 214 -22.93 23.81 13.94
CA LEU A 214 -22.65 22.78 12.94
C LEU A 214 -21.88 23.36 11.76
N VAL A 215 -20.84 22.62 11.39
CA VAL A 215 -19.86 23.01 10.40
C VAL A 215 -19.77 21.93 9.33
N GLU A 216 -19.97 22.31 8.07
CA GLU A 216 -19.74 21.42 6.94
C GLU A 216 -18.23 21.21 6.68
N ARG A 217 -17.84 19.94 6.55
CA ARG A 217 -16.47 19.49 6.27
C ARG A 217 -16.49 18.40 5.22
N THR A 218 -15.40 18.26 4.47
CA THR A 218 -15.23 17.20 3.48
C THR A 218 -14.30 16.12 4.01
N GLY A 219 -14.70 14.85 3.84
CA GLY A 219 -13.92 13.69 4.27
C GLY A 219 -13.83 12.63 3.18
N ARG A 220 -13.14 11.52 3.49
CA ARG A 220 -12.99 10.37 2.57
C ARG A 220 -14.33 9.80 2.07
N TYR A 221 -15.38 9.91 2.88
CA TYR A 221 -16.70 9.34 2.59
C TYR A 221 -17.72 10.38 2.09
N GLY A 222 -17.25 11.57 1.69
CA GLY A 222 -18.10 12.68 1.24
C GLY A 222 -18.21 13.81 2.28
N PRO A 223 -19.05 14.83 2.01
CA PRO A 223 -19.29 15.94 2.91
C PRO A 223 -20.09 15.49 4.15
N PHE A 224 -19.72 16.03 5.30
CA PHE A 224 -20.33 15.75 6.60
C PHE A 224 -20.39 17.03 7.44
N VAL A 225 -21.36 17.13 8.34
CA VAL A 225 -21.39 18.17 9.37
C VAL A 225 -20.72 17.68 10.64
N ALA A 226 -19.98 18.55 11.32
CA ALA A 226 -19.37 18.30 12.61
C ALA A 226 -19.52 19.50 13.55
N CYS A 227 -19.43 19.26 14.85
CA CYS A 227 -19.44 20.36 15.82
C CYS A 227 -18.17 21.22 15.69
N SER A 228 -18.35 22.55 15.72
CA SER A 228 -17.26 23.55 15.78
C SER A 228 -16.34 23.38 16.99
N ARG A 229 -16.87 22.88 18.12
CA ARG A 229 -16.12 22.68 19.38
C ARG A 229 -15.31 21.38 19.44
N TYR A 230 -15.01 20.74 18.31
CA TYR A 230 -14.10 19.58 18.31
C TYR A 230 -12.69 20.02 18.77
N PRO A 231 -12.05 19.34 19.73
CA PRO A 231 -12.31 17.98 20.19
C PRO A 231 -13.28 17.80 21.37
N ASP A 232 -13.72 18.88 22.04
CA ASP A 232 -14.61 18.83 23.21
C ASP A 232 -15.99 18.25 22.89
N CYS A 233 -16.50 18.50 21.68
CA CYS A 233 -17.70 17.85 21.16
C CYS A 233 -17.39 17.09 19.86
N ASN A 234 -17.64 15.78 19.88
CA ASN A 234 -17.32 14.85 18.79
C ASN A 234 -18.52 14.54 17.85
N TYR A 235 -19.59 15.34 17.92
CA TYR A 235 -20.75 15.18 17.06
C TYR A 235 -20.36 15.27 15.57
N ARG A 236 -20.84 14.30 14.79
CA ARG A 236 -20.69 14.25 13.33
C ARG A 236 -21.91 13.59 12.68
N ALA A 237 -22.37 14.13 11.55
CA ALA A 237 -23.45 13.54 10.76
C ALA A 237 -23.16 13.71 9.26
N ASN A 238 -23.55 12.75 8.44
CA ASN A 238 -23.39 12.87 6.97
C ASN A 238 -24.49 13.78 6.40
N ILE A 239 -24.20 14.50 5.32
CA ILE A 239 -25.22 15.31 4.63
C ILE A 239 -26.00 14.41 3.67
N GLY A 240 -27.34 14.43 3.77
CA GLY A 240 -28.23 13.70 2.86
C GLY A 240 -28.36 14.40 1.50
N LYS A 241 -29.04 13.75 0.53
CA LYS A 241 -29.32 14.38 -0.79
C LYS A 241 -30.12 15.68 -0.68
N ASP A 242 -30.84 15.86 0.42
CA ASP A 242 -31.72 17.01 0.68
C ASP A 242 -30.98 18.18 1.35
N GLY A 243 -29.64 18.13 1.45
CA GLY A 243 -28.82 19.18 2.06
C GLY A 243 -28.90 19.28 3.58
N LYS A 244 -29.75 18.47 4.24
CA LYS A 244 -29.91 18.45 5.69
C LYS A 244 -28.96 17.45 6.35
N PRO A 245 -28.53 17.69 7.62
CA PRO A 245 -27.84 16.70 8.42
C PRO A 245 -28.69 15.42 8.49
N GLY A 246 -28.13 14.30 8.03
CA GLY A 246 -28.79 13.01 8.16
C GLY A 246 -28.98 12.73 9.65
N GLN A 247 -30.23 12.56 10.08
CA GLN A 247 -30.51 12.00 11.40
C GLN A 247 -29.74 10.68 11.49
N GLY A 248 -29.03 10.50 12.61
CA GLY A 248 -28.29 9.27 12.88
C GLY A 248 -29.18 8.03 12.72
N PRO A 249 -28.59 6.84 12.72
CA PRO A 249 -29.34 5.61 12.49
C PRO A 249 -30.53 5.53 13.47
N LYS A 250 -31.74 5.32 12.93
CA LYS A 250 -32.98 5.35 13.71
C LYS A 250 -32.90 4.30 14.81
N VAL A 251 -32.99 4.74 16.07
CA VAL A 251 -32.99 3.85 17.23
C VAL A 251 -34.32 3.09 17.23
N LEU A 252 -34.24 1.77 17.41
CA LEU A 252 -35.38 0.86 17.52
C LEU A 252 -35.57 0.49 18.99
N ASP A 253 -36.82 0.27 19.39
CA ASP A 253 -37.17 -0.16 20.75
C ASP A 253 -36.74 -1.62 21.04
N GLU A 254 -36.31 -2.35 20.02
CA GLU A 254 -35.79 -3.71 20.15
C GLU A 254 -34.37 -3.71 20.76
N PRO A 255 -34.14 -4.41 21.89
CA PRO A 255 -32.81 -4.54 22.47
C PRO A 255 -31.93 -5.50 21.65
N CYS A 256 -30.61 -5.28 21.68
CA CYS A 256 -29.65 -6.13 21.03
C CYS A 256 -29.54 -7.48 21.76
N PRO A 257 -29.63 -8.63 21.06
CA PRO A 257 -29.61 -9.95 21.71
C PRO A 257 -28.26 -10.33 22.35
N ILE A 258 -27.19 -9.59 22.05
CA ILE A 258 -25.84 -9.86 22.59
C ILE A 258 -25.55 -9.02 23.84
N CYS A 259 -26.01 -7.76 23.86
CA CYS A 259 -25.59 -6.81 24.89
C CYS A 259 -26.72 -5.95 25.49
N GLY A 260 -27.98 -6.21 25.14
CA GLY A 260 -29.17 -5.52 25.68
C GLY A 260 -29.38 -4.06 25.23
N LYS A 261 -28.34 -3.39 24.71
CA LYS A 261 -28.42 -2.01 24.19
C LYS A 261 -29.35 -1.92 22.97
N PRO A 262 -30.01 -0.77 22.71
CA PRO A 262 -30.99 -0.66 21.63
C PRO A 262 -30.35 -0.92 20.26
N LEU A 263 -31.12 -1.56 19.37
CA LEU A 263 -30.75 -1.72 17.97
C LEU A 263 -30.97 -0.40 17.22
N VAL A 264 -30.18 -0.19 16.17
CA VAL A 264 -30.26 0.98 15.30
C VAL A 264 -30.33 0.55 13.83
N GLU A 265 -31.18 1.20 13.05
CA GLU A 265 -31.33 0.99 11.62
C GLU A 265 -30.27 1.76 10.83
N ARG A 266 -29.37 1.04 10.16
CA ARG A 266 -28.28 1.59 9.33
C ARG A 266 -28.50 1.26 7.86
N ARG A 267 -27.94 2.07 6.97
CA ARG A 267 -27.93 1.81 5.51
C ARG A 267 -26.58 1.25 5.09
N GLY A 268 -26.58 0.10 4.42
CA GLY A 268 -25.39 -0.55 3.87
C GLY A 268 -25.47 -0.72 2.35
N ARG A 269 -24.50 -1.43 1.77
CA ARG A 269 -24.46 -1.72 0.32
C ARG A 269 -25.72 -2.43 -0.19
N TYR A 270 -26.32 -3.29 0.65
CA TYR A 270 -27.47 -4.14 0.31
C TYR A 270 -28.81 -3.57 0.85
N GLY A 271 -28.87 -2.29 1.19
CA GLY A 271 -30.07 -1.66 1.76
C GLY A 271 -30.02 -1.47 3.28
N LEU A 272 -31.19 -1.28 3.89
CA LEU A 272 -31.34 -1.06 5.33
C LEU A 272 -31.06 -2.34 6.12
N PHE A 273 -30.40 -2.21 7.27
CA PHE A 273 -30.14 -3.32 8.18
C PHE A 273 -30.09 -2.87 9.64
N LYS A 274 -30.51 -3.76 10.55
CA LYS A 274 -30.42 -3.56 12.00
C LYS A 274 -29.01 -3.87 12.51
N SER A 275 -28.47 -3.03 13.39
CA SER A 275 -27.15 -3.19 14.02
C SER A 275 -27.19 -2.75 15.48
N CYS A 276 -26.24 -3.20 16.30
CA CYS A 276 -26.14 -2.69 17.67
C CYS A 276 -25.74 -1.20 17.66
N SER A 277 -26.31 -0.41 18.56
CA SER A 277 -25.88 0.97 18.83
C SER A 277 -24.39 1.08 19.19
N ASP A 278 -23.82 0.06 19.84
CA ASP A 278 -22.42 0.02 20.31
C ASP A 278 -21.44 -0.66 19.32
N TYR A 279 -21.83 -0.79 18.05
CA TYR A 279 -20.90 -1.25 17.01
C TYR A 279 -19.73 -0.25 16.84
N PRO A 280 -18.46 -0.68 16.76
CA PRO A 280 -17.99 -2.05 16.48
C PRO A 280 -17.69 -2.91 17.73
N LYS A 281 -17.87 -2.39 18.95
CA LYS A 281 -17.61 -3.16 20.19
C LYS A 281 -18.57 -4.34 20.34
N CYS A 282 -19.83 -4.14 19.94
CA CYS A 282 -20.80 -5.22 19.78
C CYS A 282 -21.03 -5.47 18.28
N PRO A 283 -20.80 -6.69 17.77
CA PRO A 283 -21.02 -7.03 16.36
C PRO A 283 -22.52 -6.99 15.98
N GLY A 284 -23.42 -7.00 16.97
CA GLY A 284 -24.86 -6.98 16.77
C GLY A 284 -25.40 -8.32 16.24
N PRO A 285 -26.67 -8.37 15.82
CA PRO A 285 -27.37 -9.63 15.51
C PRO A 285 -26.89 -10.33 14.23
N LYS A 286 -26.10 -9.67 13.37
CA LYS A 286 -25.54 -10.31 12.16
C LYS A 286 -24.31 -11.12 12.51
N GLY A 287 -24.48 -12.43 12.65
CA GLY A 287 -23.38 -13.39 12.87
C GLY A 287 -23.53 -14.31 14.07
N VAL A 288 -24.73 -14.48 14.64
CA VAL A 288 -24.97 -15.53 15.65
C VAL A 288 -24.87 -16.90 14.98
N LYS A 289 -23.68 -17.50 14.94
CA LYS A 289 -23.58 -18.95 15.03
C LYS A 289 -24.05 -19.30 16.44
N LYS A 290 -25.12 -20.08 16.57
CA LYS A 290 -25.48 -20.72 17.83
C LYS A 290 -24.21 -21.40 18.36
N SER A 291 -23.58 -20.83 19.38
CA SER A 291 -22.63 -21.57 20.18
C SER A 291 -23.48 -22.44 21.11
N GLU A 292 -23.54 -23.73 20.80
CA GLU A 292 -23.80 -24.74 21.82
C GLU A 292 -22.81 -24.49 22.97
N LYS A 293 -23.37 -24.19 24.14
CA LYS A 293 -22.94 -24.74 25.43
C LYS A 293 -23.97 -24.35 26.47
N ALA A 294 -24.94 -25.24 26.65
CA ALA A 294 -25.22 -25.68 28.01
C ALA A 294 -23.93 -26.34 28.53
N VAL A 295 -23.52 -25.99 29.75
CA VAL A 295 -22.88 -26.81 30.78
C VAL A 295 -22.50 -25.85 31.93
N GLU A 296 -23.22 -26.03 33.04
CA GLU A 296 -22.84 -25.84 34.45
C GLU A 296 -22.32 -24.46 34.93
N ALA A 297 -23.14 -23.75 35.72
CA ALA A 297 -23.28 -23.96 37.16
C ALA A 297 -24.64 -23.43 37.65
#